data_AF-A0A015JBA1-F1
#
_entry.id   AF-A0A015JBA1-F1
#
_cell.length_a   1.000
_cell.length_b   1.000
_cell.length_c   1.000
_cell.angle_alpha   90.00
_cell.angle_beta   90.00
_cell.angle_gamma   90.00
#
_symmetry.space_group_name_H-M   'P 1'
#
loop_
_entity.id
_entity.type
_entity.pdbx_description
1 polymer ?
#
loop_
_entity_poly.entity_id
_entity_poly.type
_entity_poly.pdbx_seq_one_letter_code
_entity_poly.pdbx_strand_id
1 'polypeptide(L)'
;MAKVATDFMKRHKWTFETPSSELAQYTEEISKSLKDDCKVRSNAKTRFRALGLTKEQVEVLIPIRPTGKREEGRDTVDKIAQEIVENDYQSEKIKQISYDLGSSAPNPVAGRSRLTLLRKKLQDRGANHLKKEATKIPHITTEANKIQARRLVLDEDEGVDWPEHFLLEPVQERLEKCDFSLSPSKEDLVDVMIMLSMRPADVATLRIDKYEASDEIWYDPKYSWNCTGYSKTKEETGVGEPRPFLSMEKDPIRAKEFLAWIQKAIPEKFTFLRKNKSGIVNVDPINLILAKHGITSNKLRKIGADHASRIHRGKNDSRHQRLRKLACRQVVGRDESVQHYGIMNDPPSSNCSKGSGNQTKIKKKMD
;
A
#
# COMPACT_ATOMS: atom_id res chain seq x y z
N MET A 1 7.38 -28.05 -1.11
CA MET A 1 6.95 -26.97 -0.19
C MET A 1 5.72 -27.37 0.62
N ALA A 2 4.57 -27.69 0.00
CA ALA A 2 3.37 -28.26 0.66
C ALA A 2 3.57 -29.67 1.27
N LYS A 3 4.69 -30.32 0.94
CA LYS A 3 5.03 -31.67 1.39
C LYS A 3 5.26 -31.74 2.91
N VAL A 4 5.98 -30.78 3.50
CA VAL A 4 6.25 -30.78 4.96
C VAL A 4 4.95 -30.80 5.76
N ALA A 5 4.03 -29.87 5.51
CA ALA A 5 2.75 -29.83 6.21
C ALA A 5 1.90 -31.11 6.00
N THR A 6 1.90 -31.64 4.77
CA THR A 6 1.17 -32.87 4.44
C THR A 6 1.78 -34.09 5.13
N ASP A 7 3.11 -34.17 5.21
CA ASP A 7 3.83 -35.26 5.84
C ASP A 7 3.59 -35.28 7.35
N PHE A 8 3.61 -34.11 8.01
CA PHE A 8 3.29 -33.99 9.45
C PHE A 8 1.84 -34.35 9.75
N MET A 9 0.87 -33.83 8.97
CA MET A 9 -0.54 -34.20 9.13
C MET A 9 -0.77 -35.71 8.99
N LYS A 10 -0.09 -36.36 8.04
CA LYS A 10 -0.17 -37.83 7.85
C LYS A 10 0.52 -38.60 8.97
N ARG A 11 1.70 -38.18 9.42
CA ARG A 11 2.48 -38.86 10.46
C ARG A 11 1.75 -38.87 11.80
N HIS A 12 1.17 -37.73 12.18
CA HIS A 12 0.58 -37.56 13.51
C HIS A 12 -0.94 -37.64 13.52
N LYS A 13 -1.58 -37.82 12.35
CA LYS A 13 -3.04 -37.96 12.19
C LYS A 13 -3.83 -36.82 12.87
N TRP A 14 -3.30 -35.61 12.82
CA TRP A 14 -3.94 -34.45 13.44
C TRP A 14 -5.26 -34.10 12.78
N THR A 15 -6.19 -33.62 13.60
CA THR A 15 -7.51 -33.12 13.19
C THR A 15 -7.78 -31.79 13.89
N PHE A 16 -8.91 -31.15 13.60
CA PHE A 16 -9.34 -29.94 14.30
C PHE A 16 -9.56 -30.18 15.80
N GLU A 17 -9.76 -31.43 16.23
CA GLU A 17 -9.93 -31.83 17.63
C GLU A 17 -8.60 -31.95 18.38
N THR A 18 -7.47 -31.97 17.67
CA THR A 18 -6.15 -32.07 18.30
C THR A 18 -5.87 -30.84 19.17
N PRO A 19 -5.58 -31.00 20.47
CA PRO A 19 -5.39 -29.86 21.36
C PRO A 19 -4.12 -29.08 21.01
N SER A 20 -4.19 -27.75 21.10
CA SER A 20 -3.05 -26.87 20.78
C SER A 20 -1.80 -27.16 21.62
N SER A 21 -1.95 -27.69 22.84
CA SER A 21 -0.83 -28.09 23.70
C SER A 21 -0.03 -29.25 23.14
N GLU A 22 -0.69 -30.19 22.45
CA GLU A 22 -0.03 -31.31 21.76
C GLU A 22 0.70 -30.81 20.52
N LEU A 23 0.06 -29.95 19.72
CA LEU A 23 0.67 -29.33 18.54
C LEU A 23 1.92 -28.51 18.91
N ALA A 24 1.89 -27.83 20.05
CA ALA A 24 3.00 -26.99 20.52
C ALA A 24 4.31 -27.79 20.67
N GLN A 25 4.25 -29.09 20.97
CA GLN A 25 5.44 -29.94 21.14
C GLN A 25 6.23 -30.12 19.84
N TYR A 26 5.57 -30.01 18.69
CA TYR A 26 6.18 -30.20 17.37
C TYR A 26 6.66 -28.90 16.71
N THR A 27 6.49 -27.76 17.41
CA THR A 27 6.85 -26.43 16.91
C THR A 27 8.31 -26.33 16.48
N GLU A 28 9.22 -26.93 17.25
CA GLU A 28 10.66 -26.86 17.00
C GLU A 28 11.08 -27.74 15.82
N GLU A 29 10.55 -28.96 15.75
CA GLU A 29 10.81 -29.91 14.65
C GLU A 29 10.33 -29.36 13.30
N ILE A 30 9.12 -28.79 13.29
CA ILE A 30 8.56 -28.15 12.10
C ILE A 30 9.37 -26.90 11.74
N SER A 31 9.78 -26.10 12.72
CA SER A 31 10.59 -24.91 12.45
C SER A 31 11.96 -25.27 11.82
N LYS A 32 12.63 -26.33 12.30
CA LYS A 32 13.85 -26.86 11.68
C LYS A 32 13.61 -27.34 10.25
N SER A 33 12.48 -28.00 10.00
CA SER A 33 12.10 -28.50 8.67
C SER A 33 11.79 -27.39 7.64
N LEU A 34 11.36 -26.21 8.10
CA LEU A 34 10.99 -25.08 7.24
C LEU A 34 12.15 -24.09 6.96
N LYS A 35 13.34 -24.30 7.54
CA LYS A 35 14.59 -23.55 7.28
C LYS A 35 14.47 -22.00 7.33
N ASP A 36 13.82 -21.45 8.36
CA ASP A 36 13.73 -20.00 8.63
C ASP A 36 13.25 -19.10 7.46
N ASP A 37 12.65 -19.67 6.42
CA ASP A 37 12.16 -18.93 5.25
C ASP A 37 10.70 -18.48 5.44
N CYS A 38 10.44 -17.18 5.28
CA CYS A 38 9.12 -16.59 5.53
C CYS A 38 8.06 -17.02 4.51
N LYS A 39 8.43 -17.23 3.25
CA LYS A 39 7.52 -17.67 2.18
C LYS A 39 7.16 -19.15 2.38
N VAL A 40 8.14 -19.96 2.79
CA VAL A 40 7.94 -21.37 3.15
C VAL A 40 6.99 -21.51 4.33
N ARG A 41 7.17 -20.72 5.39
CA ARG A 41 6.28 -20.71 6.56
C ARG A 41 4.86 -20.29 6.20
N SER A 42 4.70 -19.23 5.39
CA SER A 42 3.37 -18.78 4.92
C SER A 42 2.65 -19.89 4.14
N ASN A 43 3.33 -20.53 3.20
CA ASN A 43 2.77 -21.62 2.41
C ASN A 43 2.40 -22.84 3.28
N ALA A 44 3.24 -23.19 4.26
CA ALA A 44 2.94 -24.27 5.20
C ALA A 44 1.72 -23.97 6.06
N LYS A 45 1.56 -22.73 6.55
CA LYS A 45 0.36 -22.29 7.28
C LYS A 45 -0.90 -22.42 6.44
N THR A 46 -0.87 -21.94 5.21
CA THR A 46 -1.99 -22.08 4.27
C THR A 46 -2.34 -23.55 4.06
N ARG A 47 -1.32 -24.42 3.93
CA ARG A 47 -1.54 -25.87 3.76
C ARG A 47 -2.12 -26.53 5.00
N PHE A 48 -1.65 -26.23 6.21
CA PHE A 48 -2.21 -26.79 7.44
C PHE A 48 -3.69 -26.40 7.63
N ARG A 49 -4.07 -25.16 7.29
CA ARG A 49 -5.47 -24.73 7.29
C ARG A 49 -6.30 -25.49 6.27
N ALA A 50 -5.79 -25.66 5.05
CA ALA A 50 -6.45 -26.46 4.01
C ALA A 50 -6.60 -27.94 4.40
N LEU A 51 -5.79 -28.44 5.33
CA LEU A 51 -5.85 -29.81 5.84
C LEU A 51 -6.70 -29.95 7.11
N GLY A 52 -7.36 -28.88 7.57
CA GLY A 52 -8.37 -28.93 8.62
C GLY A 52 -7.96 -28.37 9.99
N LEU A 53 -6.74 -27.87 10.17
CA LEU A 53 -6.36 -27.18 11.41
C LEU A 53 -6.92 -25.75 11.48
N THR A 54 -7.34 -25.33 12.67
CA THR A 54 -7.81 -23.96 12.93
C THR A 54 -6.68 -22.95 12.80
N LYS A 55 -7.03 -21.67 12.68
CA LYS A 55 -6.05 -20.59 12.60
C LYS A 55 -5.15 -20.58 13.84
N GLU A 56 -5.74 -20.77 15.01
CA GLU A 56 -5.08 -20.75 16.32
C GLU A 56 -4.12 -21.93 16.45
N GLN A 57 -4.54 -23.14 16.07
CA GLN A 57 -3.70 -24.34 16.04
C GLN A 57 -2.48 -24.14 15.11
N VAL A 58 -2.71 -23.56 13.93
CA VAL A 58 -1.64 -23.29 12.96
C VAL A 58 -0.67 -22.21 13.44
N GLU A 59 -1.15 -21.24 14.22
CA GLU A 59 -0.30 -20.20 14.81
C GLU A 59 0.56 -20.72 15.97
N VAL A 60 0.08 -21.71 16.71
CA VAL A 60 0.87 -22.43 17.71
C VAL A 60 1.95 -23.30 17.03
N LEU A 61 1.56 -24.06 16.01
CA LEU A 61 2.44 -25.02 15.31
C LEU A 61 3.53 -24.33 14.48
N ILE A 62 3.16 -23.27 13.77
CA ILE A 62 4.08 -22.40 13.03
C ILE A 62 3.88 -20.99 13.56
N PRO A 63 4.62 -20.60 14.59
CA PRO A 63 4.62 -19.21 15.04
C PRO A 63 4.98 -18.29 13.86
N ILE A 64 4.39 -17.09 13.84
CA ILE A 64 4.67 -16.09 12.79
C ILE A 64 6.19 -15.80 12.70
N ARG A 65 6.94 -16.05 13.78
CA ARG A 65 8.37 -15.82 13.89
C ARG A 65 9.05 -17.02 14.54
N PRO A 66 10.23 -17.46 14.09
CA PRO A 66 10.97 -18.57 14.70
C PRO A 66 11.14 -18.38 16.22
N THR A 67 11.08 -19.46 16.99
CA THR A 67 11.40 -19.45 18.41
C THR A 67 12.84 -18.94 18.57
N GLY A 68 13.02 -17.83 19.28
CA GLY A 68 14.29 -17.08 19.35
C GLY A 68 14.28 -15.72 18.63
N LYS A 69 13.28 -15.46 17.79
CA LYS A 69 13.01 -14.13 17.20
C LYS A 69 11.70 -13.56 17.75
N ARG A 70 11.61 -13.41 19.08
CA ARG A 70 10.81 -12.30 19.62
C ARG A 70 11.52 -11.05 19.10
N GLU A 71 10.94 -10.29 18.17
CA GLU A 71 11.54 -8.98 17.89
C GLU A 71 11.29 -8.13 19.13
N GLU A 72 12.28 -8.13 20.01
CA GLU A 72 12.52 -7.05 20.96
C GLU A 72 12.70 -5.72 20.20
N GLY A 73 12.92 -5.71 18.88
CA GLY A 73 13.26 -4.52 18.09
C GLY A 73 12.32 -3.30 18.17
N ARG A 74 11.04 -3.42 18.55
CA ARG A 74 10.22 -2.22 18.86
C ARG A 74 10.51 -1.68 20.25
N ASP A 75 10.64 -2.57 21.23
CA ASP A 75 11.03 -2.20 22.59
C ASP A 75 12.49 -1.77 22.64
N THR A 76 13.38 -2.32 21.81
CA THR A 76 14.79 -1.93 21.71
C THR A 76 14.92 -0.50 21.20
N VAL A 77 14.19 -0.11 20.15
CA VAL A 77 14.23 1.27 19.64
C VAL A 77 13.65 2.26 20.66
N ASP A 78 12.59 1.87 21.36
CA ASP A 78 11.98 2.70 22.40
C ASP A 78 12.89 2.85 23.63
N LYS A 79 13.57 1.78 24.05
CA LYS A 79 14.60 1.77 25.09
C LYS A 79 15.80 2.64 24.71
N ILE A 80 16.29 2.54 23.47
CA ILE A 80 17.37 3.40 22.97
C ILE A 80 16.93 4.87 22.97
N ALA A 81 15.69 5.15 22.54
CA ALA A 81 15.15 6.51 22.59
C ALA A 81 15.08 7.04 24.02
N GLN A 82 14.65 6.21 24.97
CA GLN A 82 14.61 6.53 26.40
C GLN A 82 16.01 6.82 26.94
N GLU A 83 16.97 5.94 26.68
CA GLU A 83 18.37 6.08 27.10
C GLU A 83 18.98 7.40 26.58
N ILE A 84 18.78 7.74 25.30
CA ILE A 84 19.28 8.99 24.71
C ILE A 84 18.63 10.22 25.34
N VAL A 85 17.37 10.14 25.79
CA VAL A 85 16.67 11.27 26.43
C VAL A 85 17.13 11.46 27.86
N GLU A 86 17.20 10.37 28.64
CA GLU A 86 17.58 10.36 30.06
C GLU A 86 19.04 10.71 30.29
N ASN A 87 19.92 10.40 29.33
CA ASN A 87 21.34 10.71 29.42
C ASN A 87 21.70 11.97 28.62
N ASP A 88 22.66 12.75 29.12
CA ASP A 88 23.22 13.92 28.42
C ASP A 88 24.35 13.52 27.47
N TYR A 89 24.01 12.70 26.48
CA TYR A 89 24.99 12.24 25.48
C TYR A 89 25.37 13.35 24.50
N GLN A 90 26.67 13.49 24.29
CA GLN A 90 27.23 14.26 23.18
C GLN A 90 26.79 13.68 21.83
N SER A 91 26.77 14.53 20.79
CA SER A 91 26.27 14.16 19.46
C SER A 91 26.99 12.94 18.87
N GLU A 92 28.28 12.78 19.15
CA GLU A 92 29.12 11.68 18.66
C GLU A 92 28.66 10.34 19.21
N LYS A 93 28.29 10.29 20.49
CA LYS A 93 27.75 9.07 21.11
C LYS A 93 26.37 8.72 20.53
N ILE A 94 25.52 9.73 20.30
CA ILE A 94 24.20 9.53 19.67
C ILE A 94 24.36 9.03 18.22
N LYS A 95 25.31 9.58 17.46
CA LYS A 95 25.65 9.11 16.11
C LYS A 95 26.09 7.65 16.12
N GLN A 96 26.93 7.25 17.08
CA GLN A 96 27.39 5.87 17.20
C GLN A 96 26.23 4.90 17.50
N ILE A 97 25.42 5.19 18.52
CA ILE A 97 24.23 4.39 18.86
C ILE A 97 23.29 4.25 17.66
N SER A 98 23.08 5.36 16.93
CA SER A 98 22.23 5.38 15.75
C SER A 98 22.83 4.55 14.60
N TYR A 99 24.15 4.65 14.38
CA TYR A 99 24.85 3.84 13.40
C TYR A 99 24.69 2.35 13.71
N ASP A 100 24.91 1.93 14.95
CA ASP A 100 24.80 0.52 15.37
C ASP A 100 23.36 0.01 15.22
N LEU A 101 22.37 0.83 15.59
CA LEU A 101 20.95 0.51 15.39
C LEU A 101 20.60 0.33 13.90
N GLY A 102 21.11 1.21 13.04
CA GLY A 102 20.87 1.15 11.60
C GLY A 102 21.58 -0.02 10.92
N SER A 103 22.85 -0.25 11.28
CA SER A 103 23.72 -1.28 10.70
C SER A 103 23.38 -2.70 11.17
N SER A 104 22.79 -2.85 12.36
CA SER A 104 22.28 -4.15 12.86
C SER A 104 21.03 -4.66 12.13
N ALA A 105 20.48 -3.88 11.19
CA ALA A 105 19.34 -4.32 10.39
C ALA A 105 19.79 -5.23 9.24
N PRO A 106 18.94 -6.14 8.76
CA PRO A 106 19.30 -7.10 7.70
C PRO A 106 19.61 -6.45 6.34
N ASN A 107 19.25 -5.17 6.14
CA ASN A 107 19.59 -4.41 4.95
C ASN A 107 19.47 -2.90 5.22
N PRO A 108 20.06 -2.03 4.37
CA PRO A 108 20.02 -0.58 4.56
C PRO A 108 18.61 0.03 4.61
N VAL A 109 17.64 -0.54 3.89
CA VAL A 109 16.23 -0.06 3.90
C VAL A 109 15.60 -0.30 5.27
N ALA A 110 15.80 -1.49 5.85
CA ALA A 110 15.38 -1.81 7.20
C ALA A 110 16.11 -0.95 8.24
N GLY A 111 17.41 -0.70 8.05
CA GLY A 111 18.21 0.18 8.90
C GLY A 111 17.67 1.61 8.93
N ARG A 112 17.41 2.19 7.75
CA ARG A 112 16.76 3.50 7.61
C ARG A 112 15.38 3.54 8.28
N SER A 113 14.61 2.46 8.22
CA SER A 113 13.31 2.36 8.90
C SER A 113 13.47 2.42 10.42
N ARG A 114 14.44 1.70 11.00
CA ARG A 114 14.73 1.73 12.45
C ARG A 114 15.15 3.11 12.92
N LEU A 115 16.04 3.78 12.18
CA LEU A 115 16.44 5.17 12.43
C LEU A 115 15.27 6.15 12.38
N THR A 116 14.33 5.95 11.45
CA THR A 116 13.12 6.78 11.35
C THR A 116 12.19 6.56 12.54
N LEU A 117 12.04 5.31 12.99
CA LEU A 117 11.29 4.99 14.20
C LEU A 117 11.94 5.62 15.44
N LEU A 118 13.28 5.55 15.57
CA LEU A 118 14.03 6.16 16.67
C LEU A 118 13.72 7.66 16.77
N ARG A 119 13.81 8.39 15.66
CA ARG A 119 13.50 9.84 15.62
C ARG A 119 12.08 10.15 16.09
N LYS A 120 11.11 9.33 15.70
CA LYS A 120 9.72 9.48 16.14
C LYS A 120 9.59 9.28 17.64
N LYS A 121 10.21 8.22 18.18
CA LYS A 121 10.22 7.94 19.63
C LYS A 121 10.92 9.03 20.43
N LEU A 122 12.02 9.56 19.92
CA LEU A 122 12.70 10.73 20.51
C LEU A 122 11.79 11.96 20.53
N GLN A 123 11.06 12.22 19.44
CA GLN A 123 10.09 13.32 19.38
C GLN A 123 8.94 13.13 20.39
N ASP A 124 8.36 11.94 20.46
CA ASP A 124 7.30 11.61 21.40
C ASP A 124 7.75 11.78 22.87
N ARG A 125 9.06 11.65 23.14
CA ARG A 125 9.70 11.82 24.45
C ARG A 125 10.29 13.22 24.69
N GLY A 126 10.01 14.20 23.81
CA GLY A 126 10.43 15.59 24.00
C GLY A 126 11.90 15.88 23.71
N ALA A 127 12.61 15.01 22.97
CA ALA A 127 14.00 15.24 22.62
C ALA A 127 14.19 16.53 21.79
N ASN A 128 15.25 17.28 22.12
CA ASN A 128 15.61 18.51 21.42
C ASN A 128 16.04 18.25 19.95
N HIS A 129 16.15 19.32 19.17
CA HIS A 129 16.51 19.24 17.75
C HIS A 129 17.89 18.60 17.52
N LEU A 130 18.89 18.93 18.34
CA LEU A 130 20.26 18.42 18.21
C LEU A 130 20.33 16.91 18.36
N LYS A 131 19.67 16.34 19.38
CA LYS A 131 19.59 14.88 19.59
C LYS A 131 18.95 14.19 18.37
N LYS A 132 17.91 14.78 17.78
CA LYS A 132 17.25 14.25 16.57
C LYS A 132 18.16 14.31 15.34
N GLU A 133 18.86 15.41 15.14
CA GLU A 133 19.79 15.57 14.01
C GLU A 133 20.96 14.58 14.09
N ALA A 134 21.51 14.34 15.29
CA ALA A 134 22.60 13.39 15.49
C ALA A 134 22.24 11.94 15.09
N THR A 135 20.95 11.58 15.02
CA THR A 135 20.51 10.26 14.54
C THR A 135 20.50 10.10 13.02
N LYS A 136 20.73 11.18 12.26
CA LYS A 136 20.81 11.10 10.80
C LYS A 136 22.13 10.48 10.39
N ILE A 137 22.06 9.27 9.82
CA ILE A 137 23.20 8.57 9.25
C ILE A 137 23.14 8.65 7.72
N PRO A 138 23.93 9.53 7.06
CA PRO A 138 23.85 9.76 5.62
C PRO A 138 24.13 8.51 4.82
N HIS A 139 25.18 7.75 5.17
CA HIS A 139 25.56 6.53 4.46
C HIS A 139 24.41 5.52 4.34
N ILE A 140 23.75 5.18 5.45
CA ILE A 140 22.61 4.25 5.48
C ILE A 140 21.44 4.80 4.66
N THR A 141 21.21 6.11 4.74
CA THR A 141 20.14 6.78 3.97
C THR A 141 20.41 6.72 2.47
N THR A 142 21.64 6.99 2.05
CA THR A 142 22.08 6.93 0.65
C THR A 142 21.94 5.53 0.09
N GLU A 143 22.43 4.51 0.80
CA GLU A 143 22.33 3.11 0.35
C GLU A 143 20.88 2.64 0.29
N ALA A 144 20.05 3.00 1.27
CA ALA A 144 18.62 2.71 1.23
C ALA A 144 17.93 3.37 0.01
N ASN A 145 18.28 4.62 -0.30
CA ASN A 145 17.72 5.33 -1.46
C ASN A 145 18.17 4.69 -2.77
N LYS A 146 19.43 4.27 -2.91
CA LYS A 146 19.92 3.54 -4.09
C LYS A 146 19.17 2.23 -4.32
N ILE A 147 18.95 1.44 -3.25
CA ILE A 147 18.18 0.20 -3.32
C ILE A 147 16.74 0.47 -3.77
N GLN A 148 16.11 1.51 -3.21
CA GLN A 148 14.75 1.89 -3.59
C GLN A 148 14.66 2.39 -5.04
N ALA A 149 15.62 3.19 -5.50
CA ALA A 149 15.69 3.68 -6.87
C ALA A 149 15.88 2.53 -7.87
N ARG A 150 16.80 1.59 -7.60
CA ARG A 150 16.99 0.40 -8.43
C ARG A 150 15.72 -0.45 -8.52
N ARG A 151 14.99 -0.62 -7.42
CA ARG A 151 13.70 -1.33 -7.42
C ARG A 151 12.64 -0.62 -8.26
N LEU A 152 12.63 0.71 -8.28
CA LEU A 152 11.72 1.47 -9.14
C LEU A 152 12.02 1.25 -10.62
N VAL A 153 13.30 1.20 -11.00
CA VAL A 153 13.71 0.91 -12.39
C VAL A 153 13.33 -0.52 -12.78
N LEU A 154 13.55 -1.51 -11.91
CA LEU A 154 13.12 -2.88 -12.18
C LEU A 154 11.60 -3.00 -12.32
N ASP A 155 10.84 -2.28 -11.49
CA ASP A 155 9.37 -2.20 -11.59
C ASP A 155 8.91 -1.51 -12.91
N GLU A 156 9.74 -0.70 -13.58
CA GLU A 156 9.48 -0.17 -14.93
C GLU A 156 9.62 -1.25 -16.00
N ASP A 157 10.75 -1.94 -15.97
CA ASP A 157 11.18 -2.85 -17.03
C ASP A 157 10.35 -4.14 -17.05
N GLU A 158 9.99 -4.67 -15.89
CA GLU A 158 9.23 -5.93 -15.78
C GLU A 158 7.73 -5.77 -16.14
N GLY A 159 7.22 -4.53 -16.18
CA GLY A 159 5.79 -4.28 -16.16
C GLY A 159 5.13 -4.83 -14.89
N VAL A 160 3.82 -4.65 -14.74
CA VAL A 160 3.09 -5.28 -13.62
C VAL A 160 1.90 -6.02 -14.16
N ASP A 161 1.91 -7.34 -14.03
CA ASP A 161 0.75 -8.18 -14.27
C ASP A 161 -0.22 -8.04 -13.09
N TRP A 162 -1.42 -7.55 -13.35
CA TRP A 162 -2.43 -7.33 -12.33
C TRP A 162 -3.29 -8.57 -12.19
N PRO A 163 -3.64 -8.97 -10.95
CA PRO A 163 -4.57 -10.07 -10.76
C PRO A 163 -5.87 -9.82 -11.51
N GLU A 164 -6.42 -10.85 -12.16
CA GLU A 164 -7.67 -10.76 -12.93
C GLU A 164 -8.80 -10.05 -12.16
N HIS A 165 -8.88 -10.30 -10.85
CA HIS A 165 -9.85 -9.67 -9.93
C HIS A 165 -9.83 -8.13 -9.96
N PHE A 166 -8.69 -7.53 -10.29
CA PHE A 166 -8.48 -6.08 -10.30
C PHE A 166 -8.29 -5.51 -11.72
N LEU A 167 -8.56 -6.29 -12.76
CA LEU A 167 -8.65 -5.75 -14.12
C LEU A 167 -9.81 -4.74 -14.23
N LEU A 168 -9.76 -3.92 -15.28
CA LEU A 168 -10.69 -2.82 -15.47
C LEU A 168 -12.16 -3.28 -15.49
N GLU A 169 -12.49 -4.23 -16.35
CA GLU A 169 -13.87 -4.69 -16.56
C GLU A 169 -14.47 -5.34 -15.29
N PRO A 170 -13.78 -6.28 -14.59
CA PRO A 170 -14.30 -6.84 -13.34
C PRO A 170 -14.55 -5.81 -12.24
N VAL A 171 -13.68 -4.79 -12.11
CA VAL A 171 -13.88 -3.73 -11.12
C VAL A 171 -15.10 -2.88 -11.48
N GLN A 172 -15.29 -2.53 -12.76
CA GLN A 172 -16.46 -1.78 -13.21
C GLN A 172 -17.76 -2.55 -12.96
N GLU A 173 -17.80 -3.84 -13.28
CA GLU A 173 -18.98 -4.68 -13.07
C GLU A 173 -19.38 -4.73 -11.59
N ARG A 174 -18.41 -4.80 -10.66
CA ARG A 174 -18.71 -4.78 -9.23
C ARG A 174 -19.25 -3.42 -8.77
N LEU A 175 -18.64 -2.33 -9.22
CA LEU A 175 -19.11 -0.97 -8.92
C LEU A 175 -20.53 -0.72 -9.44
N GLU A 176 -20.87 -1.25 -10.61
CA GLU A 176 -22.23 -1.13 -11.18
C GLU A 176 -23.29 -1.87 -10.37
N LYS A 177 -22.91 -2.94 -9.65
CA LYS A 177 -23.80 -3.74 -8.80
C LYS A 177 -23.94 -3.22 -7.37
N CYS A 178 -23.17 -2.20 -6.97
CA CYS A 178 -23.23 -1.67 -5.61
C CYS A 178 -24.60 -1.04 -5.32
N ASP A 179 -25.20 -1.44 -4.19
CA ASP A 179 -26.43 -0.85 -3.67
C ASP A 179 -26.11 0.04 -2.47
N PHE A 180 -26.30 1.36 -2.63
CA PHE A 180 -26.04 2.36 -1.59
C PHE A 180 -27.01 2.31 -0.41
N SER A 181 -28.13 1.61 -0.53
CA SER A 181 -29.06 1.37 0.58
C SER A 181 -28.50 0.35 1.58
N LEU A 182 -27.63 -0.56 1.10
CA LEU A 182 -26.98 -1.57 1.91
C LEU A 182 -25.68 -1.03 2.51
N SER A 183 -25.23 -1.64 3.61
CA SER A 183 -23.98 -1.25 4.23
C SER A 183 -22.79 -1.92 3.50
N PRO A 184 -21.73 -1.19 3.13
CA PRO A 184 -20.66 -1.70 2.28
C PRO A 184 -19.90 -2.87 2.91
N SER A 185 -19.40 -3.76 2.05
CA SER A 185 -18.45 -4.81 2.39
C SER A 185 -17.00 -4.29 2.33
N LYS A 186 -16.04 -5.12 2.73
CA LYS A 186 -14.62 -4.76 2.59
C LYS A 186 -14.13 -4.83 1.13
N GLU A 187 -14.78 -5.61 0.27
CA GLU A 187 -14.49 -5.62 -1.17
C GLU A 187 -14.97 -4.32 -1.81
N ASP A 188 -16.17 -3.84 -1.44
CA ASP A 188 -16.68 -2.55 -1.92
C ASP A 188 -15.74 -1.40 -1.55
N LEU A 189 -15.17 -1.42 -0.33
CA LEU A 189 -14.13 -0.47 0.06
C LEU A 189 -12.91 -0.54 -0.86
N VAL A 190 -12.45 -1.73 -1.22
CA VAL A 190 -11.30 -1.93 -2.12
C VAL A 190 -11.63 -1.41 -3.52
N ASP A 191 -12.81 -1.71 -4.05
CA ASP A 191 -13.24 -1.25 -5.37
C ASP A 191 -13.39 0.27 -5.44
N VAL A 192 -13.98 0.90 -4.42
CA VAL A 192 -14.04 2.37 -4.31
C VAL A 192 -12.64 2.98 -4.17
N MET A 193 -11.71 2.30 -3.50
CA MET A 193 -10.32 2.74 -3.43
C MET A 193 -9.62 2.69 -4.79
N ILE A 194 -9.89 1.67 -5.63
CA ILE A 194 -9.41 1.59 -7.01
C ILE A 194 -10.05 2.71 -7.84
N MET A 195 -11.39 2.82 -7.80
CA MET A 195 -12.15 3.82 -8.54
C MET A 195 -11.61 5.24 -8.31
N LEU A 196 -11.39 5.61 -7.05
CA LEU A 196 -10.87 6.91 -6.65
C LEU A 196 -9.35 6.98 -6.63
N SER A 197 -8.62 5.89 -6.92
CA SER A 197 -7.15 5.83 -6.87
C SER A 197 -6.56 6.30 -5.52
N MET A 198 -7.22 6.01 -4.39
CA MET A 198 -6.92 6.60 -3.07
C MET A 198 -6.13 5.68 -2.14
N ARG A 199 -5.42 6.28 -1.18
CA ARG A 199 -4.76 5.52 -0.10
C ARG A 199 -5.76 5.24 1.01
N PRO A 200 -5.59 4.15 1.78
CA PRO A 200 -6.38 3.91 2.99
C PRO A 200 -6.43 5.12 3.94
N ALA A 201 -5.30 5.82 4.09
CA ALA A 201 -5.19 6.97 4.97
C ALA A 201 -6.00 8.20 4.51
N ASP A 202 -6.36 8.25 3.22
CA ASP A 202 -7.11 9.37 2.64
C ASP A 202 -8.63 9.17 2.80
N VAL A 203 -9.12 7.93 2.96
CA VAL A 203 -10.55 7.58 2.89
C VAL A 203 -11.42 8.43 3.82
N ALA A 204 -11.01 8.59 5.08
CA ALA A 204 -11.80 9.31 6.08
C ALA A 204 -11.84 10.83 5.87
N THR A 205 -10.84 11.40 5.19
CA THR A 205 -10.65 12.85 5.10
C THR A 205 -10.85 13.40 3.68
N LEU A 206 -10.82 12.54 2.67
CA LEU A 206 -11.01 12.90 1.27
C LEU A 206 -12.37 13.57 1.07
N ARG A 207 -12.39 14.65 0.28
CA ARG A 207 -13.62 15.29 -0.19
C ARG A 207 -13.58 15.47 -1.70
N ILE A 208 -14.74 15.43 -2.34
CA ILE A 208 -14.94 15.67 -3.77
C ILE A 208 -15.97 16.79 -3.86
N ASP A 209 -15.53 17.96 -4.30
CA ASP A 209 -16.38 19.16 -4.30
C ASP A 209 -16.25 19.89 -5.64
N LYS A 210 -17.36 20.51 -6.05
CA LYS A 210 -17.37 21.45 -7.16
C LYS A 210 -16.67 22.72 -6.68
N TYR A 211 -15.72 23.21 -7.46
CA TYR A 211 -15.00 24.45 -7.15
C TYR A 211 -15.35 25.48 -8.22
N GLU A 212 -15.76 26.67 -7.79
CA GLU A 212 -15.95 27.81 -8.68
C GLU A 212 -14.65 28.60 -8.72
N ALA A 213 -14.21 28.97 -9.92
CA ALA A 213 -12.90 29.56 -10.15
C ALA A 213 -12.74 30.87 -9.34
N SER A 214 -11.72 30.93 -8.49
CA SER A 214 -11.10 32.19 -8.09
C SER A 214 -9.89 32.44 -9.01
N ASP A 215 -9.43 33.69 -9.09
CA ASP A 215 -8.30 34.14 -9.94
C ASP A 215 -6.92 33.54 -9.56
N GLU A 216 -6.89 32.38 -8.89
CA GLU A 216 -5.67 31.72 -8.43
C GLU A 216 -5.00 30.85 -9.51
N ILE A 217 -3.68 31.01 -9.64
CA ILE A 217 -2.81 30.55 -10.73
C ILE A 217 -2.70 29.01 -10.85
N TRP A 218 -3.09 28.24 -9.83
CA TRP A 218 -3.00 26.77 -9.83
C TRP A 218 -4.21 26.06 -10.48
N TYR A 219 -5.19 26.82 -10.97
CA TYR A 219 -6.43 26.33 -11.55
C TYR A 219 -6.29 26.00 -13.06
N ASP A 220 -6.56 24.75 -13.46
CA ASP A 220 -6.78 24.38 -14.88
C ASP A 220 -8.30 24.47 -15.15
N PRO A 221 -8.80 25.49 -15.88
CA PRO A 221 -10.22 25.74 -16.11
C PRO A 221 -10.94 24.60 -16.84
N LYS A 222 -10.21 23.58 -17.28
CA LYS A 222 -10.74 22.33 -17.79
C LYS A 222 -11.41 21.45 -16.72
N TYR A 223 -11.14 21.66 -15.43
CA TYR A 223 -11.70 20.85 -14.34
C TYR A 223 -12.55 21.70 -13.38
N SER A 224 -13.83 21.37 -13.27
CA SER A 224 -14.78 22.05 -12.36
C SER A 224 -14.98 21.32 -11.01
N TRP A 225 -14.35 20.15 -10.86
CA TRP A 225 -14.40 19.34 -9.65
C TRP A 225 -12.99 19.10 -9.12
N ASN A 226 -12.85 19.26 -7.82
CA ASN A 226 -11.58 19.11 -7.13
C ASN A 226 -11.74 18.19 -5.92
N CYS A 227 -10.59 17.70 -5.47
CA CYS A 227 -10.49 16.90 -4.28
C CYS A 227 -9.54 17.55 -3.27
N THR A 228 -9.88 17.42 -1.99
CA THR A 228 -9.12 17.93 -0.84
C THR A 228 -8.99 16.85 0.24
N GLY A 229 -8.24 17.14 1.31
CA GLY A 229 -8.20 16.27 2.49
C GLY A 229 -7.32 15.02 2.36
N TYR A 230 -6.28 15.04 1.53
CA TYR A 230 -5.30 13.95 1.44
C TYR A 230 -4.31 13.98 2.60
N SER A 231 -3.79 12.81 2.98
CA SER A 231 -2.86 12.70 4.10
C SER A 231 -1.45 13.24 3.83
N LYS A 232 -1.05 13.46 2.58
CA LYS A 232 0.25 14.06 2.22
C LYS A 232 0.14 15.59 2.11
N THR A 233 -0.19 16.27 3.20
CA THR A 233 -0.02 17.73 3.31
C THR A 233 1.32 18.01 3.99
N LYS A 234 2.19 18.80 3.37
CA LYS A 234 3.28 19.44 4.13
C LYS A 234 2.61 20.44 5.07
N GLU A 235 3.10 20.54 6.29
CA GLU A 235 2.54 21.31 7.41
C GLU A 235 2.42 22.84 7.14
N GLU A 236 2.83 23.34 5.98
CA GLU A 236 2.93 24.78 5.69
C GLU A 236 1.58 25.50 5.48
N THR A 237 0.49 24.80 5.13
CA THR A 237 -0.80 25.49 4.84
C THR A 237 -2.03 24.95 5.56
N GLY A 238 -1.95 23.82 6.28
CA GLY A 238 -3.05 23.25 7.09
C GLY A 238 -4.29 22.76 6.31
N VAL A 239 -4.57 23.33 5.14
CA VAL A 239 -5.58 22.92 4.16
C VAL A 239 -4.83 22.45 2.93
N GLY A 240 -4.91 21.16 2.63
CA GLY A 240 -4.27 20.64 1.42
C GLY A 240 -4.84 21.32 0.18
N GLU A 241 -3.96 21.91 -0.63
CA GLU A 241 -4.31 22.53 -1.92
C GLU A 241 -5.31 21.64 -2.68
N PRO A 242 -6.44 22.19 -3.15
CA PRO A 242 -7.37 21.45 -3.97
C PRO A 242 -6.68 20.93 -5.22
N ARG A 243 -7.00 19.69 -5.61
CA ARG A 243 -6.42 19.06 -6.80
C ARG A 243 -7.52 18.65 -7.75
N PRO A 244 -7.31 18.80 -9.07
CA PRO A 244 -8.28 18.37 -10.07
C PRO A 244 -8.73 16.92 -9.83
N PHE A 245 -10.04 16.71 -9.85
CA PHE A 245 -10.61 15.38 -9.69
C PHE A 245 -10.51 14.60 -11.00
N LEU A 246 -9.94 13.40 -10.91
CA LEU A 246 -9.93 12.41 -11.99
C LEU A 246 -10.06 11.02 -11.36
N SER A 247 -11.01 10.23 -11.83
CA SER A 247 -11.29 8.89 -11.32
C SER A 247 -11.79 7.97 -12.44
N MET A 248 -11.98 6.69 -12.12
CA MET A 248 -12.65 5.74 -13.02
C MET A 248 -14.12 6.13 -13.25
N GLU A 249 -14.83 6.53 -12.20
CA GLU A 249 -16.18 7.09 -12.33
C GLU A 249 -16.08 8.49 -12.92
N LYS A 250 -16.74 8.69 -14.06
CA LYS A 250 -16.73 9.96 -14.81
C LYS A 250 -17.70 10.95 -14.22
N ASP A 251 -18.79 10.47 -13.63
CA ASP A 251 -19.74 11.33 -12.95
C ASP A 251 -19.22 11.68 -11.54
N PRO A 252 -18.77 12.93 -11.30
CA PRO A 252 -18.25 13.32 -10.01
C PRO A 252 -19.31 13.27 -8.89
N ILE A 253 -20.60 13.38 -9.23
CA ILE A 253 -21.70 13.26 -8.27
C ILE A 253 -21.77 11.82 -7.78
N ARG A 254 -21.88 10.86 -8.69
CA ARG A 254 -21.86 9.43 -8.35
C ARG A 254 -20.57 9.02 -7.62
N ALA A 255 -19.42 9.53 -8.03
CA ALA A 255 -18.16 9.28 -7.32
C ALA A 255 -18.17 9.82 -5.88
N LYS A 256 -18.81 10.97 -5.65
CA LYS A 256 -19.02 11.54 -4.31
C LYS A 256 -19.98 10.68 -3.48
N GLU A 257 -21.02 10.11 -4.08
CA GLU A 257 -21.93 9.17 -3.42
C GLU A 257 -21.22 7.91 -2.95
N PHE A 258 -20.41 7.27 -3.81
CA PHE A 258 -19.55 6.15 -3.43
C PHE A 258 -18.64 6.48 -2.25
N LEU A 259 -18.00 7.65 -2.28
CA LEU A 259 -17.13 8.10 -1.20
C LEU A 259 -17.91 8.28 0.11
N ALA A 260 -19.06 8.95 0.06
CA ALA A 260 -19.92 9.19 1.21
C ALA A 260 -20.46 7.88 1.81
N TRP A 261 -20.84 6.93 0.95
CA TRP A 261 -21.30 5.60 1.32
C TRP A 261 -20.23 4.84 2.14
N ILE A 262 -18.98 4.83 1.67
CA ILE A 262 -17.86 4.23 2.40
C ILE A 262 -17.58 5.00 3.69
N GLN A 263 -17.57 6.34 3.66
CA GLN A 263 -17.27 7.17 4.83
C GLN A 263 -18.31 6.99 5.95
N LYS A 264 -19.59 6.86 5.61
CA LYS A 264 -20.68 6.61 6.56
C LYS A 264 -20.51 5.28 7.31
N ALA A 265 -19.88 4.29 6.69
CA ALA A 265 -19.61 2.97 7.30
C ALA A 265 -18.33 2.93 8.16
N ILE A 266 -17.51 3.98 8.17
CA ILE A 266 -16.26 4.02 8.96
C ILE A 266 -16.50 3.81 10.47
N PRO A 267 -17.47 4.48 11.11
CA PRO A 267 -17.69 4.32 12.54
C PRO A 267 -17.99 2.90 13.01
N GLU A 268 -18.59 2.08 12.16
CA GLU A 268 -19.12 0.77 12.54
C GLU A 268 -18.34 -0.38 11.91
N LYS A 269 -18.09 -0.32 10.59
CA LYS A 269 -17.46 -1.41 9.82
C LYS A 269 -16.00 -1.21 9.53
N PHE A 270 -15.58 0.03 9.27
CA PHE A 270 -14.20 0.35 8.88
C PHE A 270 -13.48 1.14 9.97
N THR A 271 -13.67 0.75 11.23
CA THR A 271 -13.07 1.42 12.40
C THR A 271 -11.54 1.52 12.32
N PHE A 272 -10.90 0.58 11.62
CA PHE A 272 -9.47 0.58 11.34
C PHE A 272 -8.99 1.75 10.47
N LEU A 273 -9.90 2.41 9.73
CA LEU A 273 -9.62 3.64 8.97
C LEU A 273 -9.55 4.90 9.83
N ARG A 274 -9.95 4.82 11.11
CA ARG A 274 -9.79 5.95 12.04
C ARG A 274 -8.31 6.13 12.37
N LYS A 275 -7.84 7.38 12.29
CA LYS A 275 -6.48 7.74 12.70
C LYS A 275 -6.35 7.55 14.21
N ASN A 276 -5.27 6.90 14.63
CA ASN A 276 -4.92 6.80 16.05
C ASN A 276 -4.39 8.14 16.58
N LYS A 277 -4.03 8.21 17.88
CA LYS A 277 -3.44 9.41 18.52
C LYS A 277 -2.23 9.97 17.77
N SER A 278 -1.51 9.12 17.04
CA SER A 278 -0.34 9.50 16.24
C SER A 278 -0.66 9.82 14.77
N GLY A 279 -1.94 9.98 14.40
CA GLY A 279 -2.36 10.30 13.03
C GLY A 279 -2.29 9.15 12.03
N ILE A 280 -2.01 7.92 12.48
CA ILE A 280 -1.79 6.75 11.62
C ILE A 280 -3.07 5.90 11.50
N VAL A 281 -3.39 5.51 10.28
CA VAL A 281 -4.47 4.57 9.95
C VAL A 281 -3.95 3.12 10.00
N ASN A 282 -4.75 2.20 10.56
CA ASN A 282 -4.42 0.77 10.54
C ASN A 282 -4.80 0.17 9.18
N VAL A 283 -3.78 -0.10 8.36
CA VAL A 283 -3.95 -0.66 7.01
C VAL A 283 -3.96 -2.19 6.96
N ASP A 284 -3.68 -2.87 8.08
CA ASP A 284 -3.55 -4.33 8.13
C ASP A 284 -4.81 -5.06 7.65
N PRO A 285 -6.03 -4.63 8.00
CA PRO A 285 -7.24 -5.30 7.51
C PRO A 285 -7.39 -5.25 5.98
N ILE A 286 -6.99 -4.14 5.34
CA ILE A 286 -6.99 -4.02 3.88
C ILE A 286 -5.88 -4.88 3.29
N ASN A 287 -4.67 -4.78 3.83
CA ASN A 287 -3.53 -5.57 3.33
C ASN A 287 -3.79 -7.08 3.41
N LEU A 288 -4.55 -7.56 4.40
CA LEU A 288 -4.94 -8.96 4.50
C LEU A 288 -5.84 -9.42 3.35
N ILE A 289 -6.75 -8.55 2.87
CA ILE A 289 -7.60 -8.83 1.71
C ILE A 289 -6.74 -8.87 0.45
N LEU A 290 -5.94 -7.82 0.26
CA LEU A 290 -5.06 -7.67 -0.90
C LEU A 290 -4.01 -8.78 -1.01
N ALA A 291 -3.55 -9.31 0.12
CA ALA A 291 -2.61 -10.42 0.16
C ALA A 291 -3.17 -11.71 -0.47
N LYS A 292 -4.49 -11.93 -0.46
CA LYS A 292 -5.13 -13.06 -1.16
C LYS A 292 -4.88 -13.01 -2.67
N HIS A 293 -4.71 -11.81 -3.20
CA HIS A 293 -4.46 -11.54 -4.61
C HIS A 293 -2.98 -11.19 -4.88
N GLY A 294 -2.09 -11.32 -3.88
CA GLY A 294 -0.66 -11.05 -4.05
C GLY A 294 -0.29 -9.57 -4.26
N ILE A 295 -1.19 -8.62 -3.94
CA ILE A 295 -0.91 -7.18 -4.09
C ILE A 295 -0.92 -6.43 -2.75
N THR A 296 -0.46 -5.17 -2.80
CA THR A 296 -0.43 -4.25 -1.65
C THR A 296 -1.32 -3.05 -1.91
N SER A 297 -1.69 -2.30 -0.86
CA SER A 297 -2.47 -1.06 -1.01
C SER A 297 -1.78 0.00 -1.88
N ASN A 298 -0.44 0.01 -1.93
CA ASN A 298 0.30 0.85 -2.85
C ASN A 298 0.09 0.41 -4.31
N LYS A 299 0.14 -0.89 -4.60
CA LYS A 299 -0.15 -1.45 -5.93
C LYS A 299 -1.61 -1.21 -6.34
N LEU A 300 -2.56 -1.39 -5.41
CA LEU A 300 -3.98 -1.09 -5.62
C LEU A 300 -4.23 0.33 -6.12
N ARG A 301 -3.56 1.31 -5.50
CA ARG A 301 -3.66 2.71 -5.90
C ARG A 301 -3.18 2.95 -7.34
N LYS A 302 -2.13 2.24 -7.76
CA LYS A 302 -1.58 2.34 -9.14
C LYS A 302 -2.54 1.74 -10.16
N ILE A 303 -3.16 0.60 -9.83
CA ILE A 303 -4.20 -0.02 -10.65
C ILE A 303 -5.33 0.98 -10.92
N GLY A 304 -5.85 1.61 -9.87
CA GLY A 304 -6.90 2.62 -10.00
C GLY A 304 -6.52 3.79 -10.91
N ALA A 305 -5.29 4.29 -10.77
CA ALA A 305 -4.81 5.43 -11.54
C ALA A 305 -4.66 5.10 -13.03
N ASP A 306 -4.33 3.85 -13.34
CA ASP A 306 -4.27 3.37 -14.70
C ASP A 306 -5.63 3.18 -15.33
N HIS A 307 -6.54 2.52 -14.62
CA HIS A 307 -7.92 2.36 -15.03
C HIS A 307 -8.59 3.70 -15.35
N ALA A 308 -8.40 4.69 -14.48
CA ALA A 308 -8.85 6.05 -14.74
C ALA A 308 -8.23 6.60 -16.04
N SER A 309 -6.91 6.48 -16.21
CA SER A 309 -6.21 6.94 -17.41
C SER A 309 -6.75 6.32 -18.72
N ARG A 310 -7.04 5.01 -18.71
CA ARG A 310 -7.62 4.28 -19.85
C ARG A 310 -9.05 4.74 -20.16
N ILE A 311 -9.89 4.86 -19.13
CA ILE A 311 -11.27 5.36 -19.25
C ILE A 311 -11.32 6.77 -19.88
N HIS A 312 -10.31 7.60 -19.57
CA HIS A 312 -10.14 8.96 -20.09
C HIS A 312 -9.32 9.04 -21.39
N ARG A 313 -9.10 7.89 -22.04
CA ARG A 313 -8.46 7.72 -23.36
C ARG A 313 -7.07 8.34 -23.42
N GLY A 314 -6.17 7.97 -22.51
CA GLY A 314 -4.74 8.20 -22.66
C GLY A 314 -4.19 7.45 -23.89
N LYS A 315 -4.25 8.07 -25.08
CA LYS A 315 -3.86 7.45 -26.36
C LYS A 315 -2.34 7.32 -26.57
N ASN A 316 -1.55 8.14 -25.86
CA ASN A 316 -0.10 8.20 -25.98
C ASN A 316 0.52 8.22 -24.57
N ASP A 317 1.75 7.74 -24.43
CA ASP A 317 2.43 7.55 -23.12
C ASP A 317 2.46 8.81 -22.27
N SER A 318 2.72 9.98 -22.87
CA SER A 318 2.77 11.26 -22.16
C SER A 318 1.41 11.66 -21.56
N ARG A 319 0.32 11.50 -22.33
CA ARG A 319 -1.04 11.78 -21.87
C ARG A 319 -1.47 10.76 -20.83
N HIS A 320 -1.13 9.49 -21.04
CA HIS A 320 -1.40 8.41 -20.11
C HIS A 320 -0.74 8.67 -18.75
N GLN A 321 0.52 9.06 -18.75
CA GLN A 321 1.26 9.42 -17.55
C GLN A 321 0.65 10.65 -16.85
N ARG A 322 0.29 11.71 -17.59
CA ARG A 322 -0.39 12.89 -17.02
C ARG A 322 -1.68 12.50 -16.29
N LEU A 323 -2.52 11.66 -16.90
CA LEU A 323 -3.79 11.22 -16.32
C LEU A 323 -3.56 10.35 -15.06
N ARG A 324 -2.60 9.42 -15.08
CA ARG A 324 -2.21 8.64 -13.89
C ARG A 324 -1.78 9.56 -12.73
N LYS A 325 -0.97 10.60 -13.03
CA LYS A 325 -0.53 11.59 -12.03
C LYS A 325 -1.71 12.37 -11.43
N LEU A 326 -2.67 12.77 -12.28
CA LEU A 326 -3.89 13.45 -11.85
C LEU A 326 -4.79 12.55 -10.98
N ALA A 327 -5.05 11.30 -11.36
CA ALA A 327 -5.81 10.35 -10.55
C ALA A 327 -5.14 10.06 -9.19
N CYS A 328 -3.81 9.93 -9.20
CA CYS A 328 -3.02 9.84 -7.97
C CYS A 328 -2.89 11.15 -7.21
N ARG A 329 -3.41 12.25 -7.76
CA ARG A 329 -3.41 13.59 -7.17
C ARG A 329 -2.02 13.99 -6.73
N GLN A 330 -1.04 13.79 -7.60
CA GLN A 330 0.35 14.15 -7.34
C GLN A 330 0.58 15.66 -7.47
N VAL A 331 1.62 16.17 -6.80
CA VAL A 331 2.03 17.58 -6.94
C VAL A 331 2.67 17.76 -8.31
N VAL A 332 2.25 18.77 -9.06
CA VAL A 332 2.83 19.10 -10.37
C VAL A 332 4.27 19.59 -10.17
N GLY A 333 5.21 19.14 -11.00
CA GLY A 333 6.63 19.58 -10.94
C GLY A 333 7.55 18.78 -10.00
N ARG A 334 7.10 17.66 -9.43
CA ARG A 334 8.00 16.69 -8.78
C ARG A 334 8.28 15.50 -9.70
N ASP A 335 9.55 15.18 -9.88
CA ASP A 335 10.02 13.93 -10.50
C ASP A 335 9.77 12.78 -9.53
N GLU A 336 8.73 11.97 -9.76
CA GLU A 336 8.42 10.84 -8.88
C GLU A 336 7.74 9.66 -9.58
N SER A 337 8.09 8.48 -9.05
CA SER A 337 7.47 7.13 -9.03
C SER A 337 6.38 6.72 -10.03
N VAL A 338 5.40 7.57 -10.37
CA VAL A 338 4.37 7.28 -11.39
C VAL A 338 4.94 7.20 -12.80
N GLN A 339 6.08 7.87 -13.02
CA GLN A 339 6.85 7.72 -14.24
C GLN A 339 7.50 6.34 -14.33
N HIS A 340 7.87 5.80 -13.18
CA HIS A 340 8.54 4.52 -13.04
C HIS A 340 7.62 3.30 -12.96
N TYR A 341 6.49 3.33 -13.65
CA TYR A 341 5.57 2.20 -13.69
C TYR A 341 5.43 1.74 -15.12
N GLY A 342 5.91 0.52 -15.37
CA GLY A 342 5.89 -0.11 -16.68
C GLY A 342 4.53 -0.07 -17.36
N ILE A 343 4.57 -0.28 -18.67
CA ILE A 343 3.37 -0.45 -19.48
C ILE A 343 2.63 -1.69 -18.98
N MET A 344 1.31 -1.58 -18.84
CA MET A 344 0.50 -2.69 -18.33
C MET A 344 0.21 -3.69 -19.44
N ASN A 345 0.35 -4.96 -19.12
CA ASN A 345 0.01 -6.07 -19.99
C ASN A 345 -1.40 -6.58 -19.64
N ASP A 346 -2.42 -5.76 -19.82
CA ASP A 346 -3.79 -6.28 -19.78
C ASP A 346 -4.08 -7.02 -21.10
N PRO A 347 -4.86 -8.11 -21.07
CA PRO A 347 -5.42 -8.67 -22.29
C PRO A 347 -6.18 -7.57 -23.05
N PRO A 348 -6.13 -7.53 -24.39
CA PRO A 348 -6.84 -6.54 -25.16
C PRO A 348 -8.33 -6.59 -24.79
N SER A 349 -8.85 -5.47 -24.27
CA SER A 349 -10.27 -5.37 -23.95
C SER A 349 -11.09 -5.56 -25.23
N SER A 350 -12.08 -6.45 -25.16
CA SER A 350 -12.88 -6.89 -26.31
C SER A 350 -13.79 -5.79 -26.89
N ASN A 351 -13.78 -4.57 -26.33
CA ASN A 351 -14.69 -3.49 -26.70
C ASN A 351 -14.03 -2.21 -27.22
N CYS A 352 -12.76 -2.26 -27.64
CA CYS A 352 -12.16 -1.21 -28.48
C CYS A 352 -12.30 -1.54 -29.98
N SER A 353 -13.48 -1.92 -30.45
CA SER A 353 -13.75 -2.15 -31.88
C SER A 353 -15.22 -1.90 -32.25
N LYS A 354 -15.75 -0.71 -31.93
CA LYS A 354 -16.93 -0.18 -32.61
C LYS A 354 -16.71 1.28 -32.96
N GLY A 355 -16.07 1.47 -34.12
CA GLY A 355 -15.76 2.76 -34.70
C GLY A 355 -15.05 2.65 -36.04
N SER A 356 -15.28 1.58 -36.80
CA SER A 356 -14.86 1.50 -38.20
C SER A 356 -15.92 2.18 -39.07
N GLY A 357 -15.78 3.50 -39.20
CA GLY A 357 -16.56 4.30 -40.15
C GLY A 357 -15.61 5.15 -40.98
N ASN A 358 -15.36 4.71 -42.21
CA ASN A 358 -14.88 5.47 -43.36
C ASN A 358 -13.54 6.22 -43.26
N GLN A 359 -12.46 5.54 -43.66
CA GLN A 359 -11.42 6.16 -44.49
C GLN A 359 -11.00 5.17 -45.59
N THR A 360 -11.83 5.09 -46.63
CA THR A 360 -11.43 4.60 -47.94
C THR A 360 -11.34 5.81 -48.88
N LYS A 361 -10.28 5.84 -49.70
CA LYS A 361 -9.87 6.90 -50.66
C LYS A 361 -9.12 8.03 -49.94
N ILE A 362 -7.85 8.31 -50.20
CA ILE A 362 -7.22 8.54 -51.50
C ILE A 362 -5.75 8.06 -51.44
N LYS A 363 -5.42 7.09 -52.29
CA LYS A 363 -4.03 6.77 -52.67
C LYS A 363 -4.03 6.68 -54.20
N LYS A 364 -3.64 7.77 -54.87
CA LYS A 364 -3.13 7.79 -56.26
C LYS A 364 -2.77 9.23 -56.64
N LYS A 365 -1.47 9.51 -56.62
CA LYS A 365 -0.70 10.18 -57.68
C LYS A 365 0.71 10.49 -57.15
N MET A 366 1.60 9.52 -57.34
CA MET A 366 2.97 9.82 -57.76
C MET A 366 3.09 9.11 -59.11
N ASP A 367 2.95 9.91 -60.15
CA ASP A 367 3.69 9.89 -61.42
C ASP A 367 3.49 11.28 -62.04
#